data_AF-A0A955UDF9-F1
#
_entry.id   AF-A0A955UDF9-F1
#
_cell.length_a   1.000
_cell.length_b   1.000
_cell.length_c   1.000
_cell.angle_alpha   90.00
_cell.angle_beta   90.00
_cell.angle_gamma   90.00
#
_symmetry.space_group_name_H-M   'P 1'
#
loop_
_entity.id
_entity.type
_entity.pdbx_description
1 polymer ?
#
loop_
_entity_poly.entity_id
_entity_poly.type
_entity_poly.pdbx_seq_one_letter_code
_entity_poly.pdbx_strand_id
1 'polypeptide(L)'
;MNFKKGLMVIYGLSLGAMALGSPSFAAPILSGSLPLAEGTSIKGISNLNANSGGTDVQVDWVVTLSGGTYTYEYQIENDTGSIIKNFSITAGNVLSVGETFSDLDVTSPHVFGGVDTENSGNGVDASPIIDSGFNGTQVSWTWGQSSPLDNGYESPILWFTSSVAPTFGNGTIQDSLVNWASTNVGSDKIPVPTPEPTTFLGGALGLAAVAWYTRRKRAQA
;
A
#
# COMPACT_ATOMS: atom_id res chain seq x y z
N MET A 1 -20.54 25.41 61.60
CA MET A 1 -19.66 25.74 60.46
C MET A 1 -19.75 24.62 59.45
N ASN A 2 -20.35 24.89 58.29
CA ASN A 2 -20.61 23.92 57.22
C ASN A 2 -19.46 23.99 56.20
N PHE A 3 -18.69 22.91 56.05
CA PHE A 3 -17.78 22.76 54.91
C PHE A 3 -18.53 22.13 53.74
N LYS A 4 -18.74 22.96 52.72
CA LYS A 4 -19.28 22.58 51.41
C LYS A 4 -18.17 22.00 50.53
N LYS A 5 -18.56 20.94 49.79
CA LYS A 5 -18.18 20.63 48.39
C LYS A 5 -16.73 20.23 48.09
N GLY A 6 -16.54 18.93 47.86
CA GLY A 6 -15.54 18.40 46.94
C GLY A 6 -16.25 17.70 45.78
N LEU A 7 -16.30 18.40 44.65
CA LEU A 7 -16.89 17.97 43.38
C LEU A 7 -16.04 16.83 42.79
N MET A 8 -16.54 15.60 42.81
CA MET A 8 -15.90 14.47 42.13
C MET A 8 -16.28 14.49 40.65
N VAL A 9 -15.42 15.10 39.83
CA VAL A 9 -15.51 15.05 38.37
C VAL A 9 -15.03 13.68 37.91
N ILE A 10 -15.97 12.79 37.62
CA ILE A 10 -15.68 11.53 36.92
C ILE A 10 -15.48 11.88 35.45
N TYR A 11 -14.22 11.91 35.01
CA TYR A 11 -13.90 11.90 33.59
C TYR A 11 -14.35 10.56 33.01
N GLY A 12 -15.45 10.58 32.27
CA GLY A 12 -15.85 9.47 31.42
C GLY A 12 -14.78 9.24 30.37
N LEU A 13 -14.03 8.14 30.52
CA LEU A 13 -13.27 7.55 29.42
C LEU A 13 -14.28 7.02 28.41
N SER A 14 -14.68 7.87 27.46
CA SER A 14 -15.31 7.41 26.23
C SER A 14 -14.26 6.62 25.45
N LEU A 15 -14.30 5.29 25.58
CA LEU A 15 -13.68 4.38 24.61
C LEU A 15 -14.42 4.60 23.29
N GLY A 16 -13.91 5.54 22.49
CA GLY A 16 -14.25 5.61 21.08
C GLY A 16 -13.89 4.26 20.50
N ALA A 17 -14.91 3.49 20.12
CA ALA A 17 -14.73 2.35 19.24
C ALA A 17 -14.22 2.91 17.91
N MET A 18 -12.90 3.06 17.80
CA MET A 18 -12.27 3.14 16.50
C MET A 18 -12.66 1.84 15.81
N ALA A 19 -13.40 1.97 14.71
CA ALA A 19 -13.60 0.90 13.76
C ALA A 19 -12.21 0.51 13.25
N LEU A 20 -11.56 -0.39 13.99
CA LEU A 20 -10.42 -1.14 13.51
C LEU A 20 -11.00 -2.01 12.40
N GLY A 21 -10.98 -1.47 11.18
CA GLY A 21 -11.06 -2.30 9.99
C GLY A 21 -10.04 -3.41 10.21
N SER A 22 -10.52 -4.64 10.31
CA SER A 22 -9.68 -5.81 10.50
C SER A 22 -8.58 -5.71 9.46
N PRO A 23 -7.28 -5.64 9.85
CA PRO A 23 -6.23 -5.77 8.85
C PRO A 23 -6.46 -7.13 8.21
N SER A 24 -6.95 -7.14 6.96
CA SER A 24 -7.00 -8.35 6.17
C SER A 24 -5.55 -8.81 6.09
N PHE A 25 -5.24 -9.93 6.74
CA PHE A 25 -3.89 -10.45 6.84
C PHE A 25 -3.34 -10.58 5.41
N ALA A 26 -2.39 -9.69 5.07
CA ALA A 26 -1.58 -9.81 3.88
C ALA A 26 -0.93 -11.19 3.92
N ALA A 27 -1.29 -12.06 2.98
CA ALA A 27 -0.55 -13.30 2.82
C ALA A 27 0.92 -12.91 2.51
N PRO A 28 1.91 -13.58 3.12
CA PRO A 28 3.29 -13.47 2.67
C PRO A 28 3.33 -13.71 1.16
N ILE A 29 4.19 -13.00 0.43
CA ILE A 29 4.40 -13.26 -1.00
C ILE A 29 4.71 -14.75 -1.16
N LEU A 30 3.73 -15.52 -1.62
CA LEU A 30 3.86 -16.96 -1.74
C LEU A 30 4.75 -17.24 -2.94
N SER A 31 5.81 -18.02 -2.68
CA SER A 31 6.87 -18.48 -3.58
C SER A 31 7.89 -17.43 -4.02
N GLY A 32 9.08 -17.45 -3.39
CA GLY A 32 10.29 -16.79 -3.88
C GLY A 32 10.99 -15.82 -2.91
N SER A 33 11.42 -16.31 -1.74
CA SER A 33 12.38 -15.65 -0.83
C SER A 33 12.04 -14.23 -0.34
N LEU A 34 11.04 -14.12 0.54
CA LEU A 34 11.05 -13.04 1.54
C LEU A 34 11.71 -13.52 2.85
N PRO A 35 12.53 -12.67 3.51
CA PRO A 35 12.97 -11.36 3.05
C PRO A 35 13.87 -11.48 1.81
N LEU A 36 13.79 -10.49 0.90
CA LEU A 36 14.67 -10.43 -0.28
C LEU A 36 16.13 -10.50 0.18
N ALA A 37 16.97 -11.17 -0.61
CA ALA A 37 18.41 -11.07 -0.41
C ALA A 37 18.91 -9.71 -0.92
N GLU A 38 19.96 -9.19 -0.29
CA GLU A 38 20.60 -7.94 -0.69
C GLU A 38 21.04 -7.99 -2.17
N GLY A 39 20.73 -6.95 -2.94
CA GLY A 39 21.03 -6.85 -4.36
C GLY A 39 20.13 -7.71 -5.27
N THR A 40 19.06 -8.30 -4.73
CA THR A 40 18.07 -9.04 -5.52
C THR A 40 16.79 -8.22 -5.71
N SER A 41 16.04 -8.59 -6.75
CA SER A 41 14.71 -8.06 -7.01
C SER A 41 13.70 -9.20 -7.19
N ILE A 42 12.46 -8.91 -6.82
CA ILE A 42 11.28 -9.68 -7.20
C ILE A 42 10.42 -8.81 -8.11
N LYS A 43 9.74 -9.43 -9.06
CA LYS A 43 8.97 -8.71 -10.06
C LYS A 43 7.75 -9.50 -10.49
N GLY A 44 6.68 -8.79 -10.79
CA GLY A 44 5.50 -9.43 -11.28
C GLY A 44 4.39 -8.46 -11.64
N ILE A 45 3.25 -9.06 -11.89
CA ILE A 45 2.10 -8.43 -12.49
C ILE A 45 0.91 -8.57 -11.54
N SER A 46 0.05 -7.56 -11.49
CA SER A 46 -1.21 -7.60 -10.74
C SER A 46 -2.37 -7.05 -11.55
N ASN A 47 -3.42 -7.85 -11.70
CA ASN A 47 -4.66 -7.42 -12.33
C ASN A 47 -5.62 -6.87 -11.26
N LEU A 48 -5.99 -5.60 -11.38
CA LEU A 48 -6.97 -4.96 -10.51
C LEU A 48 -8.30 -4.84 -11.25
N ASN A 49 -9.35 -5.44 -10.71
CA ASN A 49 -10.65 -5.48 -11.37
C ASN A 49 -11.45 -4.22 -11.11
N ALA A 50 -12.28 -3.83 -12.06
CA ALA A 50 -13.21 -2.71 -11.92
C ALA A 50 -14.34 -3.06 -10.92
N ASN A 51 -14.74 -2.08 -10.09
CA ASN A 51 -15.86 -2.23 -9.15
C ASN A 51 -17.24 -2.39 -9.82
N SER A 52 -17.38 -1.99 -11.09
CA SER A 52 -18.63 -2.03 -11.86
C SER A 52 -18.73 -3.23 -12.82
N GLY A 53 -17.74 -4.12 -12.84
CA GLY A 53 -17.50 -4.98 -14.00
C GLY A 53 -16.92 -4.15 -15.17
N GLY A 54 -15.99 -4.74 -15.92
CA GLY A 54 -15.23 -4.04 -16.97
C GLY A 54 -13.90 -4.75 -17.24
N THR A 55 -13.07 -4.14 -18.08
CA THR A 55 -11.68 -4.59 -18.28
C THR A 55 -10.88 -4.26 -17.03
N ASP A 56 -10.09 -5.22 -16.58
CA ASP A 56 -9.17 -5.06 -15.46
C ASP A 56 -8.03 -4.13 -15.88
N VAL A 57 -7.44 -3.43 -14.92
CA VAL A 57 -6.19 -2.67 -15.16
C VAL A 57 -5.03 -3.50 -14.66
N GLN A 58 -3.96 -3.56 -15.45
CA GLN A 58 -2.75 -4.25 -15.07
C GLN A 58 -1.76 -3.29 -14.42
N VAL A 59 -1.09 -3.78 -13.39
CA VAL A 59 -0.02 -3.08 -12.69
C VAL A 59 1.19 -3.99 -12.60
N ASP A 60 2.22 -3.60 -13.31
CA ASP A 60 3.54 -4.16 -13.18
C ASP A 60 4.22 -3.64 -11.95
N TRP A 61 5.04 -4.48 -11.33
CA TRP A 61 5.78 -4.08 -10.16
C TRP A 61 7.12 -4.78 -10.04
N VAL A 62 8.07 -4.05 -9.46
CA VAL A 62 9.37 -4.56 -9.04
C VAL A 62 9.63 -4.12 -7.61
N VAL A 63 10.16 -5.04 -6.80
CA VAL A 63 10.72 -4.70 -5.49
C VAL A 63 12.18 -5.10 -5.45
N THR A 64 13.05 -4.15 -5.15
CA THR A 64 14.50 -4.35 -5.08
C THR A 64 15.00 -4.02 -3.67
N LEU A 65 15.87 -4.87 -3.10
CA LEU A 65 16.56 -4.57 -1.84
C LEU A 65 18.01 -4.11 -2.11
N SER A 66 18.34 -2.89 -1.68
CA SER A 66 19.71 -2.35 -1.78
C SER A 66 20.02 -1.43 -0.60
N GLY A 67 21.18 -1.64 0.04
CA GLY A 67 21.63 -0.89 1.21
C GLY A 67 20.68 -0.97 2.40
N GLY A 68 19.95 -2.09 2.55
CA GLY A 68 18.90 -2.23 3.57
C GLY A 68 17.62 -1.40 3.30
N THR A 69 17.48 -0.83 2.10
CA THR A 69 16.31 -0.08 1.66
C THR A 69 15.61 -0.84 0.53
N TYR A 70 14.30 -0.98 0.64
CA TYR A 70 13.45 -1.52 -0.41
C TYR A 70 13.03 -0.39 -1.35
N THR A 71 13.22 -0.59 -2.64
CA THR A 71 12.65 0.25 -3.70
C THR A 71 11.47 -0.49 -4.29
N TYR A 72 10.33 0.17 -4.34
CA TYR A 72 9.10 -0.33 -4.92
C TYR A 72 8.83 0.48 -6.18
N GLU A 73 8.72 -0.21 -7.30
CA GLU A 73 8.46 0.36 -8.61
C GLU A 73 7.15 -0.22 -9.12
N TYR A 74 6.32 0.61 -9.73
CA TYR A 74 5.07 0.21 -10.36
C TYR A 74 4.96 0.86 -11.73
N GLN A 75 4.33 0.17 -12.67
CA GLN A 75 3.90 0.77 -13.91
C GLN A 75 2.46 0.32 -14.17
N ILE A 76 1.62 1.28 -14.56
CA ILE A 76 0.22 1.03 -14.84
C ILE A 76 0.08 0.87 -16.34
N GLU A 77 -0.56 -0.21 -16.73
CA GLU A 77 -0.90 -0.51 -18.11
C GLU A 77 -2.39 -0.28 -18.34
N ASN A 78 -2.72 0.78 -19.08
CA ASN A 78 -4.11 1.20 -19.22
C ASN A 78 -4.73 0.75 -20.54
N ASP A 79 -5.19 -0.49 -20.63
CA ASP A 79 -6.03 -0.95 -21.76
C ASP A 79 -7.52 -1.11 -21.38
N THR A 80 -7.98 -0.30 -20.42
CA THR A 80 -9.30 -0.47 -19.80
C THR A 80 -10.48 0.07 -20.64
N GLY A 81 -10.20 0.78 -21.72
CA GLY A 81 -11.14 1.61 -22.47
C GLY A 81 -11.47 2.94 -21.77
N SER A 82 -10.81 3.27 -20.66
CA SER A 82 -11.04 4.47 -19.84
C SER A 82 -9.74 5.22 -19.57
N ILE A 83 -9.84 6.44 -19.05
CA ILE A 83 -8.69 7.21 -18.57
C ILE A 83 -8.41 6.91 -17.09
N ILE A 84 -7.18 7.10 -16.64
CA ILE A 84 -6.79 6.98 -15.23
C ILE A 84 -6.36 8.35 -14.69
N LYS A 85 -6.82 8.68 -13.48
CA LYS A 85 -6.54 9.96 -12.82
C LYS A 85 -5.74 9.82 -11.55
N ASN A 86 -5.78 8.66 -10.90
CA ASN A 86 -5.08 8.47 -9.65
C ASN A 86 -4.67 7.01 -9.46
N PHE A 87 -3.48 6.83 -8.91
CA PHE A 87 -3.04 5.57 -8.34
C PHE A 87 -2.55 5.81 -6.92
N SER A 88 -2.99 4.95 -6.00
CA SER A 88 -2.62 5.06 -4.59
C SER A 88 -2.44 3.70 -3.94
N ILE A 89 -1.54 3.66 -2.96
CA ILE A 89 -1.18 2.45 -2.21
C ILE A 89 -1.02 2.79 -0.73
N THR A 90 -1.34 1.85 0.14
CA THR A 90 -1.04 1.98 1.57
C THR A 90 0.41 1.58 1.82
N ALA A 91 1.25 2.50 2.27
CA ALA A 91 2.68 2.26 2.46
C ALA A 91 3.16 2.77 3.82
N GLY A 92 3.77 1.89 4.62
CA GLY A 92 4.43 2.22 5.87
C GLY A 92 5.88 2.67 5.66
N ASN A 93 6.29 3.67 6.44
CA ASN A 93 7.67 4.16 6.54
C ASN A 93 8.32 4.54 5.18
N VAL A 94 7.57 5.29 4.37
CA VAL A 94 8.04 5.83 3.10
C VAL A 94 9.17 6.83 3.35
N LEU A 95 10.30 6.64 2.66
CA LEU A 95 11.51 7.47 2.80
C LEU A 95 11.64 8.49 1.67
N SER A 96 11.30 8.09 0.45
CA SER A 96 11.26 8.96 -0.73
C SER A 96 10.30 8.38 -1.76
N VAL A 97 9.89 9.23 -2.70
CA VAL A 97 8.97 8.93 -3.80
C VAL A 97 9.49 9.60 -5.06
N GLY A 98 9.10 9.08 -6.22
CA GLY A 98 9.39 9.71 -7.47
C GLY A 98 8.67 9.02 -8.62
N GLU A 99 9.15 9.37 -9.80
CA GLU A 99 8.85 8.72 -11.05
C GLU A 99 10.12 8.64 -11.91
N THR A 100 10.12 7.75 -12.88
CA THR A 100 11.15 7.65 -13.92
C THR A 100 10.45 7.40 -15.26
N PHE A 101 10.72 8.24 -16.25
CA PHE A 101 10.15 8.10 -17.59
C PHE A 101 10.86 6.97 -18.36
N SER A 102 10.36 5.76 -18.17
CA SER A 102 10.88 4.51 -18.73
C SER A 102 9.77 3.47 -18.69
N ASP A 103 10.04 2.34 -19.34
CA ASP A 103 9.21 1.14 -19.43
C ASP A 103 9.88 0.00 -18.61
N LEU A 104 9.10 -0.69 -17.77
CA LEU A 104 9.56 -1.80 -16.93
C LEU A 104 9.78 -3.08 -17.73
N ASP A 105 9.01 -3.34 -18.79
CA ASP A 105 9.09 -4.54 -19.62
C ASP A 105 10.38 -4.62 -20.41
N VAL A 106 10.87 -3.48 -20.90
CA VAL A 106 12.15 -3.40 -21.64
C VAL A 106 13.33 -3.82 -20.76
N THR A 107 13.26 -3.57 -19.46
CA THR A 107 14.39 -3.77 -18.54
C THR A 107 14.24 -5.01 -17.66
N SER A 108 13.06 -5.61 -17.57
CA SER A 108 12.81 -6.72 -16.65
C SER A 108 11.60 -7.59 -17.02
N PRO A 109 11.78 -8.74 -17.71
CA PRO A 109 10.66 -9.67 -17.94
C PRO A 109 10.12 -10.21 -16.62
N HIS A 110 8.81 -10.14 -16.43
CA HIS A 110 8.10 -10.49 -15.18
C HIS A 110 8.25 -11.97 -14.81
N VAL A 111 8.32 -12.27 -13.50
CA VAL A 111 8.55 -13.63 -12.97
C VAL A 111 7.32 -14.17 -12.23
N PHE A 112 6.44 -13.28 -11.75
CA PHE A 112 5.23 -13.61 -11.00
C PHE A 112 4.02 -12.89 -11.60
N GLY A 113 2.81 -13.45 -11.44
CA GLY A 113 1.58 -12.84 -11.95
C GLY A 113 1.03 -13.51 -13.21
N GLY A 114 0.05 -12.85 -13.84
CA GLY A 114 -0.65 -13.33 -15.03
C GLY A 114 0.25 -13.42 -16.27
N VAL A 115 -0.38 -13.72 -17.41
CA VAL A 115 0.27 -13.48 -18.70
C VAL A 115 0.26 -11.97 -18.90
N ASP A 116 1.41 -11.38 -19.20
CA ASP A 116 1.49 -10.05 -19.80
C ASP A 116 0.69 -10.11 -21.11
N THR A 117 -0.53 -9.57 -21.03
CA THR A 117 -1.55 -9.64 -22.07
C THR A 117 -1.79 -8.30 -22.73
N GLU A 118 -1.16 -7.25 -22.24
CA GLU A 118 -1.51 -5.89 -22.60
C GLU A 118 -0.59 -5.37 -23.71
N ASN A 119 -1.20 -4.60 -24.58
CA ASN A 119 -0.57 -4.05 -25.76
C ASN A 119 -0.68 -2.53 -25.64
N SER A 120 -0.19 -1.98 -24.52
CA SER A 120 -0.06 -0.54 -24.26
C SER A 120 1.01 0.10 -25.18
N GLY A 121 1.04 -0.32 -26.44
CA GLY A 121 2.11 -0.07 -27.41
C GLY A 121 2.17 1.36 -27.94
N ASN A 122 1.36 2.28 -27.40
CA ASN A 122 1.53 3.71 -27.66
C ASN A 122 2.66 4.32 -26.81
N GLY A 123 3.18 3.57 -25.82
CA GLY A 123 4.32 3.91 -24.99
C GLY A 123 3.94 4.60 -23.68
N VAL A 124 4.93 5.22 -23.05
CA VAL A 124 4.81 5.90 -21.75
C VAL A 124 4.16 7.29 -21.92
N ASP A 125 3.09 7.54 -21.16
CA ASP A 125 2.33 8.80 -21.15
C ASP A 125 2.83 9.79 -20.07
N ALA A 126 2.14 10.92 -19.94
CA ALA A 126 2.47 12.05 -19.09
C ALA A 126 2.77 11.68 -17.63
N SER A 127 3.71 12.43 -17.06
CA SER A 127 4.09 12.40 -15.65
C SER A 127 2.91 12.77 -14.73
N PRO A 128 2.60 11.94 -13.71
CA PRO A 128 1.70 12.35 -12.64
C PRO A 128 2.27 13.50 -11.80
N ILE A 129 1.36 14.21 -11.14
CA ILE A 129 1.67 15.02 -9.97
C ILE A 129 1.86 14.07 -8.79
N ILE A 130 3.05 14.10 -8.22
CA ILE A 130 3.37 13.37 -7.01
C ILE A 130 2.88 14.19 -5.82
N ASP A 131 1.89 13.69 -5.09
CA ASP A 131 1.40 14.40 -3.92
C ASP A 131 2.48 14.40 -2.83
N SER A 132 3.09 15.57 -2.59
CA SER A 132 4.08 15.79 -1.53
C SER A 132 3.55 15.50 -0.11
N GLY A 133 2.24 15.29 0.04
CA GLY A 133 1.52 15.05 1.29
C GLY A 133 1.59 13.61 1.84
N PHE A 134 2.69 12.87 1.65
CA PHE A 134 2.88 11.55 2.27
C PHE A 134 2.64 11.64 3.78
N ASN A 135 1.48 11.16 4.24
CA ASN A 135 1.12 11.18 5.66
C ASN A 135 1.80 10.03 6.44
N GLY A 136 2.85 9.43 5.87
CA GLY A 136 3.56 8.26 6.40
C GLY A 136 2.82 6.92 6.26
N THR A 137 1.60 6.92 5.67
CA THR A 137 0.75 5.71 5.53
C THR A 137 0.19 5.49 4.12
N GLN A 138 0.26 6.47 3.23
CA GLN A 138 -0.19 6.37 1.84
C GLN A 138 0.78 7.07 0.88
N VAL A 139 0.94 6.48 -0.31
CA VAL A 139 1.64 7.07 -1.47
C VAL A 139 0.61 7.21 -2.60
N SER A 140 0.60 8.35 -3.29
CA SER A 140 -0.34 8.62 -4.39
C SER A 140 0.34 9.36 -5.54
N TRP A 141 -0.01 8.97 -6.75
CA TRP A 141 0.34 9.62 -8.00
C TRP A 141 -0.95 10.05 -8.70
N THR A 142 -1.08 11.33 -8.98
CA THR A 142 -2.32 11.91 -9.51
C THR A 142 -2.07 12.60 -10.83
N TRP A 143 -2.79 12.19 -11.87
CA TRP A 143 -2.79 12.86 -13.15
C TRP A 143 -3.80 13.99 -13.17
N GLY A 144 -3.39 15.15 -13.68
CA GLY A 144 -4.25 16.33 -13.77
C GLY A 144 -5.41 16.09 -14.75
N GLN A 145 -6.53 16.81 -14.58
CA GLN A 145 -7.68 16.66 -15.48
C GLN A 145 -7.37 16.92 -16.96
N SER A 146 -6.37 17.77 -17.24
CA SER A 146 -5.93 18.09 -18.60
C SER A 146 -4.86 17.16 -19.14
N SER A 147 -4.39 16.19 -18.34
CA SER A 147 -3.34 15.25 -18.71
C SER A 147 -3.51 13.95 -17.91
N PRO A 148 -4.66 13.24 -18.05
CA PRO A 148 -4.84 11.91 -17.45
C PRO A 148 -3.86 10.91 -18.07
N LEU A 149 -3.74 9.72 -17.48
CA LEU A 149 -3.16 8.57 -18.19
C LEU A 149 -4.21 8.05 -19.17
N ASP A 150 -3.95 8.21 -20.47
CA ASP A 150 -4.89 7.86 -21.54
C ASP A 150 -4.99 6.34 -21.75
N ASN A 151 -6.07 5.91 -22.41
CA ASN A 151 -6.23 4.51 -22.79
C ASN A 151 -5.23 4.12 -23.89
N GLY A 152 -4.66 2.93 -23.77
CA GLY A 152 -3.65 2.36 -24.65
C GLY A 152 -2.23 2.83 -24.35
N TYR A 153 -2.01 3.53 -23.23
CA TYR A 153 -0.69 3.99 -22.79
C TYR A 153 -0.32 3.41 -21.42
N GLU A 154 0.97 3.49 -21.12
CA GLU A 154 1.53 3.14 -19.82
C GLU A 154 1.84 4.37 -18.99
N SER A 155 1.80 4.25 -17.67
CA SER A 155 2.42 5.27 -16.81
C SER A 155 3.95 5.27 -16.98
N PRO A 156 4.65 6.34 -16.58
CA PRO A 156 6.06 6.21 -16.22
C PRO A 156 6.21 5.23 -15.04
N ILE A 157 7.44 4.81 -14.76
CA ILE A 157 7.74 4.02 -13.56
C ILE A 157 7.47 4.88 -12.34
N LEU A 158 6.50 4.50 -11.53
CA LEU A 158 6.10 5.12 -10.29
C LEU A 158 6.89 4.45 -9.16
N TRP A 159 7.70 5.19 -8.41
CA TRP A 159 8.54 4.54 -7.41
C TRP A 159 8.51 5.22 -6.06
N PHE A 160 8.77 4.44 -5.01
CA PHE A 160 9.07 4.95 -3.69
C PHE A 160 10.04 4.00 -2.97
N THR A 161 10.63 4.47 -1.89
CA THR A 161 11.52 3.66 -1.04
C THR A 161 10.99 3.53 0.37
N SER A 162 11.24 2.39 1.02
CA SER A 162 10.89 2.14 2.41
C SER A 162 11.95 1.25 3.07
N SER A 163 12.10 1.38 4.39
CA SER A 163 12.93 0.46 5.18
C SER A 163 12.19 -0.81 5.59
N VAL A 164 10.92 -0.95 5.21
CA VAL A 164 10.04 -2.05 5.63
C VAL A 164 9.96 -3.06 4.49
N ALA A 165 10.04 -4.35 4.82
CA ALA A 165 9.98 -5.43 3.84
C ALA A 165 8.61 -5.46 3.12
N PRO A 166 8.56 -5.92 1.86
CA PRO A 166 7.31 -5.98 1.11
C PRO A 166 6.38 -7.05 1.66
N THR A 167 5.09 -6.76 1.57
CA THR A 167 3.95 -7.64 1.83
C THR A 167 2.93 -7.43 0.72
N PHE A 168 2.02 -8.38 0.47
CA PHE A 168 0.92 -8.12 -0.46
C PHE A 168 -0.20 -7.34 0.21
N GLY A 169 -0.45 -6.12 -0.24
CA GLY A 169 -1.45 -5.24 0.33
C GLY A 169 -2.32 -4.57 -0.72
N ASN A 170 -2.91 -3.45 -0.32
CA ASN A 170 -3.95 -2.81 -1.12
C ASN A 170 -3.40 -1.69 -1.99
N GLY A 171 -3.69 -1.78 -3.30
CA GLY A 171 -3.58 -0.71 -4.29
C GLY A 171 -4.95 -0.36 -4.84
N THR A 172 -5.09 0.91 -5.24
CA THR A 172 -6.31 1.47 -5.82
C THR A 172 -5.98 2.41 -6.97
N ILE A 173 -6.58 2.18 -8.13
CA ILE A 173 -6.53 3.00 -9.32
C ILE A 173 -7.93 3.57 -9.56
N GLN A 174 -8.01 4.86 -9.87
CA GLN A 174 -9.28 5.57 -10.00
C GLN A 174 -9.33 6.43 -11.25
N ASP A 175 -10.49 6.33 -11.90
CA ASP A 175 -11.11 7.39 -12.68
C ASP A 175 -12.16 8.12 -11.81
N SER A 176 -12.73 9.21 -12.33
CA SER A 176 -13.97 9.82 -11.87
C SER A 176 -15.19 8.90 -11.81
N LEU A 177 -15.27 7.82 -12.61
CA LEU A 177 -16.44 6.93 -12.68
C LEU A 177 -16.14 5.49 -12.27
N VAL A 178 -14.94 4.99 -12.54
CA VAL A 178 -14.54 3.60 -12.28
C VAL A 178 -13.42 3.55 -11.24
N ASN A 179 -13.49 2.53 -10.37
CA ASN A 179 -12.46 2.27 -9.37
C ASN A 179 -11.98 0.82 -9.52
N TRP A 180 -10.71 0.67 -9.87
CA TRP A 180 -10.01 -0.60 -9.85
C TRP A 180 -9.26 -0.72 -8.53
N ALA A 181 -9.48 -1.81 -7.81
CA ALA A 181 -8.85 -1.97 -6.51
C ALA A 181 -8.56 -3.43 -6.24
N SER A 182 -7.40 -3.66 -5.64
CA SER A 182 -7.01 -4.95 -5.05
C SER A 182 -8.01 -5.50 -4.01
N THR A 183 -8.96 -4.69 -3.53
CA THR A 183 -10.04 -5.12 -2.63
C THR A 183 -11.28 -5.62 -3.37
N ASN A 184 -11.36 -5.41 -4.69
CA ASN A 184 -12.44 -5.93 -5.51
C ASN A 184 -12.31 -7.46 -5.64
N VAL A 185 -13.45 -8.12 -5.82
CA VAL A 185 -13.49 -9.59 -5.92
C VAL A 185 -12.76 -10.03 -7.19
N GLY A 186 -11.82 -10.95 -7.04
CA GLY A 186 -11.03 -11.48 -8.15
C GLY A 186 -9.73 -10.71 -8.43
N SER A 187 -9.51 -9.57 -7.77
CA SER A 187 -8.31 -8.75 -7.97
C SER A 187 -7.08 -9.27 -7.24
N ASP A 188 -5.94 -9.07 -7.88
CA ASP A 188 -4.65 -9.34 -7.29
C ASP A 188 -4.28 -8.30 -6.24
N LYS A 189 -3.37 -8.70 -5.35
CA LYS A 189 -2.73 -7.80 -4.39
C LYS A 189 -1.41 -7.30 -4.96
N ILE A 190 -1.03 -6.09 -4.58
CA ILE A 190 0.23 -5.47 -4.99
C ILE A 190 1.24 -5.46 -3.83
N PRO A 191 2.55 -5.49 -4.09
CA PRO A 191 3.53 -5.37 -3.02
C PRO A 191 3.46 -3.99 -2.37
N VAL A 192 3.47 -3.93 -1.04
CA VAL A 192 3.53 -2.69 -0.25
C VAL A 192 4.32 -2.91 1.04
N PRO A 193 4.96 -1.88 1.61
CA PRO A 193 5.65 -1.96 2.89
C PRO A 193 4.63 -1.94 4.04
N THR A 194 4.11 -3.09 4.45
CA THR A 194 3.31 -3.18 5.69
C THR A 194 4.18 -3.73 6.80
N PRO A 195 4.22 -3.10 7.99
CA PRO A 195 4.88 -3.70 9.14
C PRO A 195 4.26 -5.07 9.44
N GLU A 196 5.08 -6.08 9.70
CA GLU A 196 4.55 -7.40 10.02
C GLU A 196 3.59 -7.34 11.23
N PRO A 197 2.45 -8.06 11.19
CA PRO A 197 1.50 -8.09 12.31
C PRO A 197 2.13 -8.55 13.64
N THR A 198 3.20 -9.35 13.56
CA THR A 198 3.98 -9.87 14.70
C THR A 198 4.55 -8.76 15.57
N THR A 199 4.96 -7.62 15.01
CA THR A 199 5.44 -6.47 15.80
C THR A 199 4.30 -5.87 16.65
N PHE A 200 3.09 -5.79 16.09
CA PHE A 200 1.91 -5.32 16.82
C PHE A 200 1.46 -6.32 17.89
N LEU A 201 1.40 -7.60 17.56
CA LEU A 201 1.05 -8.66 18.51
C LEU A 201 2.05 -8.76 19.66
N GLY A 202 3.36 -8.70 19.38
CA GLY A 202 4.41 -8.69 20.39
C GLY A 202 4.31 -7.48 21.33
N GLY A 203 4.06 -6.28 20.78
CA GLY A 203 3.85 -5.07 21.56
C GLY A 203 2.59 -5.14 22.44
N ALA A 204 1.46 -5.59 21.88
CA ALA A 204 0.20 -5.71 22.60
C ALA A 204 0.27 -6.74 23.74
N LEU A 205 0.91 -7.90 23.49
CA LEU A 205 1.14 -8.92 24.52
C LEU A 205 2.11 -8.43 25.60
N GLY A 206 3.14 -7.69 25.22
CA GLY A 206 4.06 -7.05 26.16
C GLY A 206 3.35 -6.07 27.10
N LEU A 207 2.50 -5.19 26.54
CA LEU A 207 1.69 -4.25 27.34
C LEU A 207 0.67 -4.97 28.23
N ALA A 208 0.02 -6.02 27.73
CA ALA A 208 -0.91 -6.83 28.52
C ALA A 208 -0.21 -7.49 29.71
N ALA A 209 1.00 -8.02 29.51
CA ALA A 209 1.81 -8.62 30.58
C ALA A 209 2.22 -7.57 31.65
N VAL A 210 2.64 -6.37 31.23
CA VAL A 210 2.98 -5.27 32.14
C VAL A 210 1.76 -4.78 32.92
N ALA A 211 0.61 -4.62 32.27
CA ALA A 211 -0.65 -4.23 32.91
C ALA A 211 -1.12 -5.29 33.93
N TRP A 212 -0.98 -6.58 33.60
CA TRP A 212 -1.30 -7.66 34.52
C TRP A 212 -0.37 -7.69 35.74
N TYR A 213 0.94 -7.54 35.53
CA TYR A 213 1.94 -7.54 36.59
C TYR A 213 1.74 -6.37 37.57
N THR A 214 1.52 -5.16 37.06
CA THR A 214 1.29 -3.96 37.89
C THR A 214 0.00 -4.06 38.69
N ARG A 215 -1.07 -4.66 38.14
CA ARG A 215 -2.32 -4.93 38.88
C ARG A 215 -2.10 -5.87 40.06
N ARG A 216 -1.29 -6.93 39.90
CA ARG A 216 -1.00 -7.88 41.00
C ARG A 216 -0.24 -7.23 42.15
N LYS A 217 0.78 -6.42 41.86
CA LYS A 217 1.57 -5.74 42.93
C LYS A 217 0.72 -4.81 43.79
N ARG A 218 -0.25 -4.11 43.20
CA ARG A 218 -1.16 -3.23 43.94
C ARG A 218 -2.18 -3.97 44.82
N ALA A 219 -2.47 -5.23 44.53
CA ALA A 219 -3.39 -6.04 45.34
C ALA A 219 -2.72 -6.67 46.57
N GLN A 220 -1.40 -6.60 46.66
CA GLN A 220 -0.59 -7.15 47.76
C GLN A 220 -0.05 -6.07 48.71
N ALA A 221 -0.29 -4.79 48.41
CA ALA A 221 0.05 -3.63 49.23
C ALA A 221 -1.23 -3.06 49.85
#